data_AF-A0A0F3IIY4-F1
#
_entry.id   AF-A0A0F3IIY4-F1
#
_cell.length_a   1.000
_cell.length_b   1.000
_cell.length_c   1.000
_cell.angle_alpha   90.00
_cell.angle_beta   90.00
_cell.angle_gamma   90.00
#
_symmetry.space_group_name_H-M   'P 1'
#
loop_
_entity.id
_entity.type
_entity.pdbx_description
1 polymer ?
#
loop_
_entity_poly.entity_id
_entity_poly.type
_entity_poly.pdbx_seq_one_letter_code
_entity_poly.pdbx_strand_id
1 'polypeptide(L)' 'MTPSSDSNAIVVDPTLIGEIDWNDLRYFLAVSRTGSFSRAASTLNTHQSTVSRRIQILEDRLRSRLF' A
#
# COMPACT_ATOMS: atom_id res chain seq x y z
N MET A 1 -34.30 -4.49 -33.55
CA MET A 1 -33.66 -5.42 -34.52
C MET A 1 -32.17 -5.15 -34.42
N THR A 2 -31.45 -6.19 -34.05
CA THR A 2 -30.05 -6.32 -33.55
C THR A 2 -28.97 -5.85 -34.55
N PRO A 3 -27.65 -5.99 -34.28
CA PRO A 3 -26.84 -5.74 -33.06
C PRO A 3 -25.44 -5.11 -33.39
N SER A 4 -24.65 -4.85 -32.34
CA SER A 4 -23.17 -4.88 -32.22
C SER A 4 -22.23 -4.36 -33.34
N SER A 5 -21.34 -3.43 -32.97
CA SER A 5 -19.92 -3.47 -33.32
C SER A 5 -19.09 -2.66 -32.31
N ASP A 6 -18.65 -3.36 -31.27
CA ASP A 6 -17.32 -3.31 -30.67
C ASP A 6 -16.53 -1.99 -30.65
N SER A 7 -16.32 -1.49 -29.44
CA SER A 7 -14.98 -1.08 -29.02
C SER A 7 -14.82 -1.45 -27.56
N ASN A 8 -14.20 -2.60 -27.38
CA ASN A 8 -13.69 -3.16 -26.15
C ASN A 8 -12.82 -2.10 -25.43
N ALA A 9 -13.45 -1.25 -24.63
CA ALA A 9 -12.78 -0.55 -23.56
C ALA A 9 -12.36 -1.65 -22.59
N ILE A 10 -11.11 -2.09 -22.73
CA ILE A 10 -10.44 -3.02 -21.84
C ILE A 10 -10.82 -2.62 -20.42
N VAL A 11 -11.62 -3.46 -19.78
CA VAL A 11 -11.88 -3.39 -18.35
C VAL A 11 -10.52 -3.61 -17.72
N VAL A 12 -9.83 -2.51 -17.43
CA VAL A 12 -8.67 -2.53 -16.55
C VAL A 12 -9.24 -2.81 -15.17
N ASP A 13 -9.44 -4.08 -14.85
CA ASP A 13 -9.70 -4.52 -13.49
C ASP A 13 -8.52 -4.03 -12.63
N PRO A 14 -8.70 -3.01 -11.76
CA PRO A 14 -7.62 -2.46 -10.96
C PRO A 14 -7.18 -3.43 -9.85
N THR A 15 -7.80 -4.61 -9.79
CA THR A 15 -7.58 -5.69 -8.83
C THR A 15 -6.53 -6.70 -9.28
N LEU A 16 -5.97 -6.58 -10.48
CA LEU A 16 -5.05 -7.57 -11.06
C LEU A 16 -3.56 -7.32 -10.78
N ILE A 17 -3.24 -6.34 -9.93
CA ILE A 17 -1.86 -6.13 -9.50
C ILE A 17 -1.72 -6.33 -8.00
N GLY A 18 -1.10 -7.47 -7.66
CA GLY A 18 -0.39 -7.68 -6.40
C GLY A 18 0.84 -6.79 -6.32
N GLU A 19 0.66 -5.48 -6.34
CA GLU A 19 1.74 -4.50 -6.17
C GLU A 19 1.73 -4.06 -4.71
N ILE A 20 2.88 -4.20 -4.06
CA ILE A 20 3.20 -3.49 -2.84
C ILE A 20 2.85 -2.01 -3.08
N ASP A 21 1.90 -1.45 -2.30
CA ASP A 21 1.53 -0.05 -2.42
C ASP A 21 2.78 0.77 -2.04
N TRP A 22 3.21 1.67 -2.92
CA TRP A 22 4.36 2.53 -2.67
C TRP A 22 4.25 3.29 -1.34
N ASN A 23 3.03 3.59 -0.89
CA ASN A 23 2.83 4.15 0.44
C ASN A 23 3.29 3.21 1.55
N ASP A 24 3.02 1.91 1.46
CA ASP A 24 3.45 0.94 2.47
C ASP A 24 4.98 0.93 2.60
N LEU A 25 5.70 1.01 1.46
CA LEU A 25 7.16 1.15 1.44
C LEU A 25 7.63 2.49 2.04
N ARG A 26 6.91 3.59 1.78
CA ARG A 26 7.21 4.90 2.40
C ARG A 26 7.11 4.82 3.93
N TYR A 27 6.08 4.15 4.46
CA TYR A 27 5.92 3.93 5.90
C TYR A 27 7.03 3.04 6.46
N PHE A 28 7.35 1.93 5.77
CA PHE A 28 8.47 1.06 6.14
C PHE A 28 9.79 1.81 6.22
N LEU A 29 10.17 2.55 5.18
CA LEU A 29 11.43 3.30 5.16
C LEU A 29 11.49 4.35 6.27
N ALA A 30 10.38 5.01 6.59
CA ALA A 30 10.34 5.96 7.69
C ALA A 30 10.60 5.28 9.05
N VAL A 31 10.00 4.11 9.30
CA VAL A 31 10.24 3.35 10.53
C VAL A 31 11.68 2.83 10.57
N SER A 32 12.18 2.23 9.49
CA SER A 32 13.55 1.72 9.40
C SER A 32 14.61 2.80 9.62
N ARG A 33 14.39 4.03 9.12
CA ARG A 33 15.33 5.15 9.30
C ARG A 33 15.26 5.78 10.69
N THR A 34 14.09 5.82 11.31
CA THR A 34 13.89 6.50 12.61
C THR A 34 13.98 5.54 13.80
N GLY A 35 13.89 4.22 13.58
CA GLY A 35 13.81 3.18 14.59
C GLY A 35 12.61 3.32 15.54
N SER A 36 11.56 4.06 15.15
CA SER A 36 10.41 4.35 16.02
C SER A 36 9.17 4.70 15.21
N PHE A 37 8.07 4.02 15.48
CA PHE A 37 6.77 4.30 14.87
C PHE A 37 6.27 5.72 15.16
N SER A 38 6.46 6.23 16.38
CA SER A 38 6.04 7.58 16.75
C SER A 38 6.87 8.65 16.03
N ARG A 39 8.21 8.46 15.94
CA ARG A 39 9.07 9.39 15.18
C ARG A 39 8.80 9.33 13.68
N ALA A 40 8.54 8.15 13.13
CA ALA A 40 8.12 7.99 11.73
C ALA A 40 6.81 8.73 11.46
N ALA A 41 5.83 8.62 12.36
CA ALA A 41 4.56 9.32 12.25
C ALA A 41 4.73 10.85 12.24
N SER A 42 5.55 11.40 13.15
CA SER A 42 5.91 12.82 13.13
C SER A 42 6.60 13.23 11.83
N THR A 43 7.54 12.42 11.32
CA THR A 43 8.26 12.69 10.06
C THR A 43 7.32 12.70 8.84
N LEU A 44 6.30 11.86 8.86
CA LEU A 44 5.33 11.72 7.79
C LEU A 44 4.09 12.61 7.96
N ASN A 45 4.04 13.44 9.01
CA ASN A 45 2.90 14.25 9.41
C ASN A 45 1.59 13.42 9.48
N THR A 46 1.64 12.29 10.18
CA THR A 46 0.48 11.40 10.39
C THR A 46 0.41 10.89 11.83
N HIS A 47 -0.56 10.02 12.12
CA HIS A 47 -0.68 9.35 13.41
C HIS A 47 0.10 8.03 13.44
N GLN A 48 0.60 7.66 14.63
CA GLN A 48 1.28 6.39 14.85
C GLN A 48 0.43 5.18 14.48
N SER A 49 -0.89 5.24 14.72
CA SER A 49 -1.84 4.18 14.33
C SER A 49 -1.86 3.94 12.82
N THR A 50 -1.81 5.01 12.01
CA THR A 50 -1.71 4.93 10.54
C THR A 50 -0.42 4.23 10.12
N VAL A 51 0.72 4.60 10.72
CA VAL A 51 2.01 3.96 10.43
C VAL A 51 1.95 2.48 10.76
N SER A 52 1.50 2.13 11.98
CA SER A 52 1.35 0.75 12.44
C SER A 52 0.46 -0.06 11.49
N ARG A 53 -0.70 0.48 11.11
CA ARG A 53 -1.62 -0.23 10.20
C ARG A 53 -1.03 -0.46 8.82
N ARG A 54 -0.30 0.51 8.26
CA ARG A 54 0.36 0.37 6.94
C ARG A 54 1.50 -0.65 6.98
N ILE A 55 2.28 -0.70 8.07
CA ILE A 55 3.28 -1.75 8.27
C ILE A 55 2.63 -3.13 8.38
N GLN A 56 1.54 -3.28 9.13
CA GLN A 56 0.83 -4.56 9.22
C GLN A 56 0.34 -5.05 7.86
N ILE A 57 -0.25 -4.16 7.05
CA ILE A 57 -0.69 -4.50 5.69
C ILE A 57 0.50 -4.97 4.84
N LEU A 58 1.66 -4.32 4.97
CA LEU A 58 2.87 -4.72 4.26
C LEU A 58 3.37 -6.09 4.70
N GLU A 59 3.45 -6.34 6.02
CA GLU A 59 3.83 -7.62 6.60
C GLU A 59 2.91 -8.75 6.14
N ASP A 60 1.59 -8.51 6.13
CA ASP A 60 0.59 -9.47 5.67
C ASP A 60 0.77 -9.81 4.19
N ARG A 61 1.05 -8.81 3.35
CA ARG A 61 1.32 -8.99 1.91
C ARG A 61 2.60 -9.75 1.66
N LEU A 62 3.66 -9.45 2.42
CA LEU A 62 4.95 -10.12 2.33
C LEU A 62 4.96 -11.49 3.02
N ARG A 63 3.93 -11.80 3.81
CA ARG A 63 3.87 -12.98 4.70
C ARG A 63 5.11 -13.07 5.60
N SER A 64 5.58 -11.93 6.09
CA SER A 64 6.80 -11.84 6.90
C SER A 64 6.71 -10.70 7.91
N ARG A 65 7.35 -10.89 9.08
CA ARG A 65 7.50 -9.84 10.10
C ARG A 65 8.72 -8.99 9.80
N LEU A 66 8.53 -7.68 9.80
CA LEU A 66 9.59 -6.70 9.56
C LEU A 66 10.05 -6.04 10.85
N PHE A 67 9.15 -5.87 11.83
CA PHE A 67 9.43 -5.27 13.14
C PHE A 67 8.77 -6.06 14.28
#